data_AF-A0A7C1TNS5-F1
#
_entry.id   AF-A0A7C1TNS5-F1
#
_cell.length_a   1.000
_cell.length_b   1.000
_cell.length_c   1.000
_cell.angle_alpha   90.00
_cell.angle_beta   90.00
_cell.angle_gamma   90.00
#
_symmetry.space_group_name_H-M   'P 1'
#
loop_
_entity.id
_entity.type
_entity.pdbx_description
1 polymer ?
#
loop_
_entity_poly.entity_id
_entity_poly.type
_entity_poly.pdbx_seq_one_letter_code
_entity_poly.pdbx_strand_id
1 'polypeptide(L)' 'MFDGLTDRLGQTLRNLRGVGRLTEDNIKDTLREVRMALLEADVALPVVK' A
#
# COMPACT_ATOMS: atom_id res chain seq x y z
N MET A 1 -3.27 6.19 17.02
CA MET A 1 -1.93 5.57 16.74
C MET A 1 -1.94 4.81 15.41
N PHE A 2 -2.96 4.00 15.13
CA PHE A 2 -3.14 3.33 13.82
C PHE A 2 -3.76 4.23 12.73
N ASP A 3 -4.19 5.45 13.06
CA ASP A 3 -4.90 6.34 12.13
C ASP A 3 -4.10 6.65 10.85
N GLY A 4 -2.78 6.89 10.97
CA GLY A 4 -1.92 7.13 9.80
C GLY A 4 -1.79 5.92 8.86
N LEU A 5 -1.87 4.70 9.41
CA LEU A 5 -1.88 3.46 8.63
C LEU A 5 -3.24 3.27 7.95
N THR A 6 -4.32 3.51 8.70
CA THR A 6 -5.70 3.41 8.20
C THR A 6 -5.95 4.37 7.04
N ASP A 7 -5.46 5.61 7.12
CA ASP A 7 -5.60 6.60 6.04
C ASP A 7 -4.83 6.20 4.79
N ARG A 8 -3.59 5.72 4.94
CA ARG A 8 -2.77 5.27 3.81
C ARG A 8 -3.37 4.06 3.11
N LEU A 9 -3.74 3.03 3.88
CA LEU A 9 -4.43 1.84 3.33
C LEU A 9 -5.74 2.20 2.64
N GLY A 10 -6.53 3.12 3.22
CA GLY A 10 -7.74 3.63 2.60
C GLY A 10 -7.48 4.31 1.25
N GLN A 11 -6.40 5.08 1.15
CA GLN A 11 -5.99 5.73 -0.09
C GLN A 11 -5.56 4.72 -1.16
N THR A 12 -4.74 3.73 -0.78
CA THR A 12 -4.27 2.70 -1.72
C THR A 12 -5.42 1.85 -2.26
N LEU A 13 -6.38 1.49 -1.40
CA LEU A 13 -7.58 0.75 -1.81
C LEU A 13 -8.51 1.57 -2.70
N ARG A 14 -8.59 2.90 -2.49
CA ARG A 14 -9.32 3.81 -3.38
C ARG A 14 -8.67 3.89 -4.76
N ASN A 15 -7.34 3.97 -4.82
CA ASN A 15 -6.60 3.96 -6.08
C ASN A 15 -6.84 2.66 -6.85
N LEU A 16 -6.95 1.52 -6.17
CA LEU A 16 -7.26 0.23 -6.79
C LEU A 16 -8.73 0.08 -7.22
N ARG A 17 -9.70 0.64 -6.48
CA ARG A 17 -11.14 0.53 -6.81
C ARG A 17 -11.54 1.22 -8.13
N GLY A 18 -10.74 2.14 -8.65
CA GLY A 18 -11.01 2.85 -9.91
C GLY A 18 -10.37 2.23 -11.16
N VAL A 19 -9.47 1.25 -10.97
CA VAL A 19 -8.76 0.62 -12.08
C VAL A 19 -9.62 -0.53 -12.59
N GLY A 20 -10.49 -0.27 -13.58
CA GLY A 20 -11.44 -1.26 -14.12
C GLY A 20 -10.81 -2.59 -14.59
N ARG A 21 -9.48 -2.66 -14.71
CA ARG A 21 -8.72 -3.89 -14.87
C ARG A 21 -7.37 -3.80 -14.14
N LEU A 22 -7.11 -4.78 -13.28
CA LEU A 22 -5.79 -4.95 -12.66
C LEU A 22 -4.80 -5.50 -13.70
N THR A 23 -3.63 -4.89 -13.78
CA THR A 23 -2.51 -5.27 -14.66
C THR A 23 -1.27 -5.48 -13.79
N GLU A 24 -0.29 -6.25 -14.26
CA GLU A 24 0.93 -6.47 -13.49
C GLU A 24 1.64 -5.16 -13.14
N ASP A 25 1.66 -4.20 -14.06
CA ASP A 25 2.30 -2.90 -13.83
C ASP A 25 1.62 -2.13 -12.70
N ASN A 26 0.28 -2.03 -12.69
CA ASN A 26 -0.44 -1.28 -11.66
C ASN A 26 -0.37 -1.96 -10.28
N ILE A 27 -0.37 -3.30 -10.24
CA ILE A 27 -0.19 -4.05 -9.01
C ILE A 27 1.22 -3.85 -8.46
N LYS A 28 2.24 -3.93 -9.32
CA LYS A 28 3.66 -3.82 -8.92
C LYS A 28 3.97 -2.45 -8.32
N ASP A 29 3.43 -1.39 -8.93
CA ASP A 29 3.60 -0.04 -8.41
C ASP A 29 2.86 0.16 -7.08
N THR A 30 1.62 -0.35 -6.98
CA THR A 30 0.84 -0.31 -5.73
C THR A 30 1.55 -1.07 -4.60
N LEU A 31 2.09 -2.26 -4.87
CA LEU A 31 2.83 -3.04 -3.89
C LEU A 31 4.12 -2.35 -3.42
N ARG A 32 4.73 -1.52 -4.27
CA ARG A 32 5.89 -0.70 -3.88
C ARG A 32 5.47 0.40 -2.91
N GLU A 33 4.36 1.08 -3.17
CA GLU A 33 3.81 2.11 -2.26
C GLU A 33 3.43 1.53 -0.90
N VAL A 34 2.76 0.37 -0.87
CA VAL A 34 2.40 -0.31 0.38
C VAL A 34 3.66 -0.64 1.19
N ARG A 35 4.71 -1.12 0.52
CA ARG A 35 5.98 -1.47 1.18
C ARG A 35 6.64 -0.26 1.83
N MET A 36 6.65 0.88 1.14
CA MET A 36 7.17 2.14 1.68
C MET A 36 6.33 2.61 2.87
N ALA A 37 5.00 2.55 2.76
CA ALA A 37 4.10 2.93 3.85
C ALA A 37 4.29 2.06 5.12
N LEU A 38 4.57 0.77 4.96
CA LEU A 38 4.87 -0.12 6.08
C LEU A 38 6.22 0.23 6.74
N LEU A 39 7.26 0.55 5.96
CA LEU A 39 8.55 0.96 6.50
C LEU A 39 8.47 2.30 7.25
N GLU A 40 7.71 3.26 6.73
CA GLU A 40 7.48 4.56 7.37
C GLU A 40 6.66 4.47 8.67
N ALA A 41 5.90 3.38 8.85
CA ALA A 41 5.13 3.10 10.05
C ALA A 41 5.91 2.26 11.09
N ASP A 42 7.24 2.20 10.98
CA ASP A 42 8.14 1.43 11.85
C ASP A 42 7.82 -0.09 11.91
N VAL A 43 7.32 -0.66 10.79
CA VAL A 43 7.07 -2.09 10.70
C VAL A 43 8.38 -2.85 10.44
N ALA A 44 8.57 -3.98 11.13
CA ALA A 44 9.77 -4.79 11.02
C ALA A 44 10.00 -5.33 9.59
N LEU A 45 11.24 -5.26 9.12
CA LEU A 45 11.67 -5.73 7.78
C LEU A 45 11.20 -7.15 7.38
N PRO A 46 11.09 -8.15 8.28
CA PRO A 46 10.56 -9.46 7.92
C PRO A 46 9.10 -9.46 7.45
N VAL A 47 8.31 -8.46 7.87
CA VAL A 47 6.88 -8.31 7.52
C VAL A 47 6.70 -7.61 6.18
N VAL A 48 7.71 -6.85 5.75
CA VAL A 48 7.72 -6.02 4.54
C VAL A 48 8.27 -6.78 3.31
N LYS A 49 8.88 -7.93 3.54
CA LYS A 49 9.64 -8.70 2.55
C LYS A 49 8.76 -9.53 1.62
#